data_AF-A0A1H9XNH6-F1
#
_entry.id   AF-A0A1H9XNH6-F1
#
_cell.length_a   1.000
_cell.length_b   1.000
_cell.length_c   1.000
_cell.angle_alpha   90.00
_cell.angle_beta   90.00
_cell.angle_gamma   90.00
#
_symmetry.space_group_name_H-M   'P 1'
#
loop_
_entity.id
_entity.type
_entity.pdbx_description
1 polymer ?
#
loop_
_entity_poly.entity_id
_entity_poly.type
_entity_poly.pdbx_seq_one_letter_code
_entity_poly.pdbx_strand_id
1 'polypeptide(L)'
;MDFVKDLFVLLHLVGMAAIVGGWIAVARAPKVIPPILWGARAQVLTGLILVGLLEATDETVNNAKIGVKLVVALAVAACAEIGNARQKRDEANPMLVNAAGGLALLNTAIAVLW
;
A
#
# COMPACT_ATOMS: atom_id res chain seq x y z
N MET A 1 16.81 -16.78 8.95
CA MET A 1 16.35 -15.49 8.38
C MET A 1 14.84 -15.46 8.20
N ASP A 2 14.15 -16.58 8.45
CA ASP A 2 12.74 -16.75 8.12
C ASP A 2 11.81 -15.93 9.01
N PHE A 3 12.06 -15.89 10.32
CA PHE A 3 11.22 -15.09 11.23
C PHE A 3 11.18 -13.59 10.87
N VAL A 4 12.32 -13.00 10.50
CA VAL A 4 12.36 -11.57 10.13
C VAL A 4 11.59 -11.34 8.82
N LYS A 5 11.80 -12.19 7.81
CA LYS A 5 11.04 -12.16 6.55
C LYS A 5 9.54 -12.30 6.81
N ASP A 6 9.13 -13.30 7.59
CA ASP A 6 7.74 -13.59 7.92
C ASP A 6 7.10 -12.46 8.73
N LEU A 7 7.83 -11.85 9.66
CA LEU A 7 7.37 -10.68 10.40
C LEU A 7 7.09 -9.51 9.45
N PHE A 8 8.00 -9.22 8.51
CA PHE A 8 7.77 -8.16 7.54
C PHE A 8 6.67 -8.49 6.54
N VAL A 9 6.50 -9.77 6.15
CA VAL A 9 5.35 -10.21 5.34
C VAL A 9 4.05 -9.96 6.10
N LEU A 10 3.98 -10.32 7.39
CA LEU A 10 2.81 -10.06 8.22
C LEU A 10 2.51 -8.55 8.31
N LEU A 11 3.52 -7.73 8.60
CA LEU A 11 3.36 -6.28 8.66
C LEU A 11 2.92 -5.69 7.31
N HIS A 12 3.44 -6.21 6.21
CA HIS A 12 3.03 -5.83 4.87
C HIS A 12 1.55 -6.18 4.66
N LEU A 13 1.11 -7.40 4.95
CA LEU A 13 -0.29 -7.82 4.84
C LEU A 13 -1.23 -6.98 5.70
N VAL A 14 -0.84 -6.65 6.94
CA VAL A 14 -1.61 -5.75 7.82
C VAL A 14 -1.70 -4.34 7.23
N GLY A 15 -0.61 -3.80 6.68
CA GLY A 15 -0.61 -2.51 5.99
C GLY A 15 -1.56 -2.50 4.78
N MET A 16 -1.56 -3.56 3.98
CA MET A 16 -2.48 -3.71 2.84
C MET A 16 -3.95 -3.78 3.32
N ALA A 17 -4.23 -4.56 4.36
CA ALA A 17 -5.55 -4.66 4.96
C ALA A 17 -6.04 -3.33 5.53
N ALA A 18 -5.14 -2.52 6.13
CA ALA A 18 -5.48 -1.20 6.64
C ALA A 18 -5.93 -0.23 5.53
N ILE A 19 -5.31 -0.30 4.34
CA ILE A 19 -5.72 0.53 3.19
C ILE A 19 -7.04 0.04 2.61
N VAL A 20 -7.12 -1.24 2.24
CA VAL A 20 -8.30 -1.80 1.55
C VAL A 20 -9.50 -1.83 2.50
N GLY A 21 -9.33 -2.32 3.72
CA GLY A 21 -10.37 -2.33 4.75
C GLY A 21 -10.77 -0.93 5.17
N GLY A 22 -9.81 0.00 5.32
CA GLY A 22 -10.09 1.40 5.61
C GLY A 22 -10.90 2.07 4.50
N TRP A 23 -10.56 1.80 3.24
CA TRP A 23 -11.31 2.31 2.08
C TRP A 23 -12.74 1.77 2.05
N ILE A 24 -12.93 0.47 2.26
CA ILE A 24 -14.27 -0.15 2.34
C ILE A 24 -15.07 0.48 3.49
N ALA A 25 -14.46 0.70 4.65
CA ALA A 25 -15.11 1.30 5.82
C ALA A 25 -15.64 2.72 5.56
N VAL A 26 -15.03 3.46 4.64
CA VAL A 26 -15.45 4.83 4.26
C VAL A 26 -16.19 4.88 2.92
N ALA A 27 -16.58 3.74 2.34
CA ALA A 27 -17.13 3.70 0.98
C ALA A 27 -18.38 4.58 0.76
N ARG A 28 -19.20 4.78 1.80
CA ARG A 28 -20.41 5.64 1.73
C ARG A 28 -20.10 7.14 1.82
N ALA A 29 -18.96 7.50 2.39
CA ALA A 29 -18.52 8.89 2.57
C ALA A 29 -16.98 8.93 2.48
N PRO A 30 -16.41 8.88 1.26
CA PRO A 30 -14.98 8.71 1.09
C PRO A 30 -14.20 9.84 1.74
N LYS A 31 -13.33 9.48 2.68
CA LYS A 31 -12.43 10.39 3.39
C LYS A 31 -11.16 9.66 3.75
N VAL A 32 -10.04 10.37 3.83
CA VAL A 32 -8.81 9.76 4.32
C VAL A 32 -8.91 9.62 5.84
N ILE A 33 -8.76 8.39 6.31
CA ILE A 33 -8.69 8.04 7.73
C ILE A 33 -7.28 7.55 8.09
N PRO A 34 -6.87 7.60 9.37
CA PRO A 34 -5.53 7.20 9.77
C PRO A 34 -5.09 5.80 9.28
N PRO A 35 -5.95 4.76 9.28
CA PRO A 35 -5.58 3.45 8.73
C PRO A 35 -5.15 3.48 7.25
N ILE A 36 -5.83 4.24 6.40
CA ILE A 36 -5.47 4.36 4.97
C ILE A 36 -4.10 5.03 4.84
N LEU A 37 -3.88 6.11 5.58
CA LEU A 37 -2.66 6.92 5.49
C LEU A 37 -1.43 6.14 6.01
N TRP A 38 -1.52 5.59 7.22
CA TRP A 38 -0.42 4.82 7.81
C TRP A 38 -0.23 3.47 7.13
N GLY A 39 -1.30 2.84 6.66
CA GLY A 39 -1.24 1.63 5.84
C GLY A 39 -0.44 1.86 4.55
N ALA A 40 -0.69 2.97 3.85
CA ALA A 40 0.04 3.30 2.62
C ALA A 40 1.54 3.55 2.86
N ARG A 41 1.89 4.27 3.92
CA ARG A 41 3.29 4.46 4.35
C ARG A 41 3.96 3.14 4.69
N ALA A 42 3.28 2.31 5.50
CA ALA A 42 3.77 1.01 5.91
C ALA A 42 3.97 0.09 4.71
N GLN A 43 3.06 0.10 3.73
CA GLN A 43 3.15 -0.70 2.51
C GLN A 43 4.41 -0.39 1.70
N VAL A 44 4.74 0.89 1.49
CA VAL A 44 5.98 1.28 0.80
C VAL A 44 7.20 0.83 1.60
N LEU A 45 7.25 1.15 2.89
CA LEU A 45 8.41 0.84 3.73
C LEU A 45 8.66 -0.66 3.86
N THR A 46 7.63 -1.42 4.23
CA THR A 46 7.73 -2.89 4.38
C THR A 46 7.99 -3.57 3.05
N GLY A 47 7.43 -3.05 1.93
CA GLY A 47 7.71 -3.55 0.60
C GLY A 47 9.19 -3.44 0.22
N LEU A 48 9.81 -2.28 0.45
CA LEU A 48 11.24 -2.08 0.20
C LEU A 48 12.12 -2.98 1.08
N ILE A 49 11.75 -3.14 2.35
CA ILE A 49 12.47 -4.05 3.26
C ILE A 49 12.37 -5.50 2.76
N LEU A 50 11.19 -5.96 2.35
CA LEU A 50 11.00 -7.30 1.84
C LEU A 50 11.81 -7.57 0.57
N VAL A 51 11.90 -6.60 -0.34
CA VAL A 51 12.76 -6.69 -1.52
C VAL A 51 14.23 -6.80 -1.10
N GLY A 52 14.70 -5.95 -0.18
CA GLY A 52 16.08 -6.02 0.31
C GLY A 52 16.41 -7.35 1.01
N LEU A 53 15.45 -7.93 1.73
CA LEU A 53 15.60 -9.25 2.35
C LEU A 53 15.62 -10.38 1.32
N LEU A 54 14.85 -10.27 0.23
CA LEU A 54 14.84 -11.22 -0.89
C LEU A 54 16.14 -11.15 -1.72
N GLU A 55 16.64 -9.96 -2.01
CA GLU A 55 17.92 -9.77 -2.72
C GLU A 55 19.13 -10.21 -1.89
N ALA A 56 18.98 -10.37 -0.57
CA ALA A 56 20.01 -10.91 0.31
C ALA A 56 20.05 -12.45 0.33
N THR A 57 19.16 -13.13 -0.41
CA THR A 57 19.19 -14.59 -0.60
C THR A 57 19.59 -14.95 -2.04
N ASP A 58 19.90 -16.22 -2.28
CA ASP A 58 20.21 -16.73 -3.63
C ASP A 58 18.95 -17.02 -4.48
N GLU A 59 17.78 -16.49 -4.09
CA GLU A 59 16.52 -16.70 -4.82
C GLU A 59 16.44 -15.81 -6.08
N THR A 60 15.87 -16.35 -7.16
CA THR A 60 15.66 -15.55 -8.39
C THR A 60 14.54 -14.54 -8.20
N VAL A 61 14.88 -13.25 -8.25
CA VAL A 61 13.93 -12.15 -8.05
C VAL A 61 13.34 -11.65 -9.38
N ASN A 62 12.01 -11.62 -9.48
CA ASN A 62 11.32 -10.96 -10.60
C ASN A 62 11.27 -9.43 -10.39
N ASN A 63 12.32 -8.77 -10.85
CA ASN A 63 12.48 -7.33 -10.75
C ASN A 63 11.40 -6.52 -11.50
N ALA A 64 10.84 -7.06 -12.58
CA ALA A 64 9.72 -6.40 -13.28
C ALA A 64 8.46 -6.36 -12.40
N LYS A 65 8.13 -7.48 -11.74
CA LYS A 65 7.00 -7.55 -10.80
C LYS A 65 7.18 -6.60 -9.62
N ILE A 66 8.38 -6.54 -9.06
CA ILE A 66 8.71 -5.62 -7.96
C ILE A 66 8.59 -4.16 -8.41
N GLY A 67 9.16 -3.81 -9.56
CA GLY A 67 9.09 -2.45 -10.10
C GLY A 67 7.66 -1.96 -10.28
N VAL A 68 6.80 -2.79 -10.89
CA VAL A 68 5.37 -2.46 -11.05
C VAL A 68 4.69 -2.28 -9.69
N LYS A 69 4.90 -3.21 -8.74
CA LYS A 69 4.30 -3.10 -7.40
C LYS A 69 4.75 -1.84 -6.66
N LEU A 70 6.02 -1.46 -6.80
CA LEU A 70 6.56 -0.25 -6.18
C LEU A 70 5.89 1.00 -6.77
N VAL A 71 5.78 1.10 -8.10
CA VAL A 71 5.12 2.23 -8.75
C VAL A 71 3.67 2.36 -8.30
N VAL A 72 2.93 1.26 -8.26
CA VAL A 72 1.52 1.27 -7.79
C VAL A 72 1.44 1.64 -6.30
N ALA A 73 2.31 1.09 -5.45
CA ALA A 73 2.35 1.44 -4.02
C ALA A 73 2.66 2.93 -3.78
N LEU A 74 3.57 3.53 -4.56
CA LEU A 74 3.86 4.96 -4.51
C LEU A 74 2.66 5.80 -4.96
N ALA A 75 1.93 5.36 -6.00
CA ALA A 75 0.71 6.03 -6.43
C ALA A 75 -0.40 5.98 -5.34
N VAL A 76 -0.55 4.85 -4.65
CA VAL A 76 -1.44 4.72 -3.48
C VAL A 76 -1.07 5.71 -2.39
N ALA A 77 0.22 5.74 -2.00
CA ALA A 77 0.71 6.65 -0.97
C ALA A 77 0.52 8.12 -1.36
N ALA A 78 0.81 8.50 -2.61
CA ALA A 78 0.60 9.85 -3.10
C ALA A 78 -0.88 10.25 -3.02
N CYS A 79 -1.80 9.38 -3.47
CA CYS A 79 -3.24 9.64 -3.38
C CYS A 79 -3.69 9.83 -1.93
N ALA A 80 -3.23 8.97 -1.00
CA ALA A 80 -3.57 9.06 0.41
C ALA A 80 -3.03 10.34 1.07
N GLU A 81 -1.76 10.71 0.82
CA GLU A 81 -1.13 11.92 1.38
C GLU A 81 -1.77 13.20 0.83
N ILE A 82 -1.94 13.29 -0.49
CA ILE A 82 -2.57 14.46 -1.13
C ILE A 82 -4.03 14.56 -0.67
N GLY A 83 -4.75 13.45 -0.59
CA GLY A 83 -6.12 13.40 -0.10
C GLY A 83 -6.22 13.91 1.34
N ASN A 84 -5.32 13.47 2.21
CA ASN A 84 -5.24 13.92 3.60
C ASN A 84 -4.89 15.41 3.71
N ALA A 85 -3.92 15.89 2.93
CA ALA A 85 -3.53 17.30 2.93
C ALA A 85 -4.68 18.22 2.46
N ARG A 86 -5.41 17.81 1.43
CA ARG A 86 -6.59 18.55 0.94
C ARG A 86 -7.75 18.51 1.94
N GLN A 87 -8.01 17.36 2.56
CA GLN A 87 -9.05 17.23 3.60
C GLN A 87 -8.79 18.16 4.79
N LYS A 88 -7.53 18.36 5.20
CA LYS A 88 -7.17 19.31 6.27
C LYS A 88 -7.40 20.78 5.91
N ARG A 89 -7.60 21.09 4.62
CA ARG A 89 -7.86 22.43 4.08
C ARG A 89 -9.34 22.59 3.66
N ASP A 90 -10.22 21.68 4.09
CA ASP A 90 -11.62 21.62 3.68
C ASP A 90 -11.85 21.46 2.16
N GLU A 91 -10.83 20.98 1.43
CA GLU A 91 -10.85 20.72 -0.02
C GLU A 91 -10.93 19.22 -0.31
N ALA A 92 -11.68 18.47 0.49
CA ALA A 92 -11.75 17.01 0.41
C ALA A 92 -12.11 16.53 -1.02
N ASN A 93 -11.32 15.59 -1.54
CA ASN A 93 -11.53 15.03 -2.87
C ASN A 93 -11.74 13.50 -2.78
N PRO A 94 -13.00 13.03 -2.87
CA PRO A 94 -13.34 11.60 -2.82
C PRO A 94 -12.59 10.75 -3.85
N MET A 95 -12.24 11.33 -5.01
CA MET A 95 -11.52 10.62 -6.07
C MET A 95 -10.14 10.14 -5.61
N LEU A 96 -9.45 10.92 -4.77
CA LEU A 96 -8.14 10.52 -4.24
C LEU A 96 -8.25 9.34 -3.27
N VAL A 97 -9.32 9.29 -2.47
CA VAL A 97 -9.58 8.18 -1.54
C VAL A 97 -9.89 6.90 -2.31
N ASN A 98 -10.76 7.01 -3.33
CA ASN A 98 -11.13 5.88 -4.18
C ASN A 98 -9.95 5.39 -5.04
N ALA A 99 -9.12 6.31 -5.55
CA ALA A 99 -7.89 5.95 -6.24
C ALA A 99 -6.91 5.21 -5.32
N ALA A 100 -6.69 5.70 -4.09
CA ALA A 100 -5.82 5.01 -3.13
C ALA A 100 -6.31 3.58 -2.84
N GLY A 101 -7.60 3.40 -2.56
CA GLY A 101 -8.18 2.08 -2.28
C GLY A 101 -8.18 1.14 -3.50
N GLY A 102 -8.61 1.65 -4.66
CA GLY A 102 -8.64 0.87 -5.90
C GLY A 102 -7.26 0.46 -6.39
N LEU A 103 -6.27 1.37 -6.32
CA LEU A 103 -4.88 1.05 -6.64
C LEU A 103 -4.27 0.06 -5.63
N ALA A 104 -4.63 0.15 -4.36
CA ALA A 104 -4.18 -0.83 -3.36
C ALA A 104 -4.75 -2.23 -3.65
N LEU A 105 -6.03 -2.33 -4.01
CA LEU A 105 -6.64 -3.58 -4.44
C LEU A 105 -5.99 -4.13 -5.71
N LEU A 106 -5.71 -3.27 -6.70
CA LEU A 106 -4.95 -3.63 -7.89
C LEU A 106 -3.55 -4.15 -7.53
N ASN A 107 -2.82 -3.49 -6.63
CA ASN A 107 -1.51 -3.93 -6.19
C ASN A 107 -1.54 -5.31 -5.54
N THR A 108 -2.61 -5.61 -4.78
CA THR A 108 -2.85 -6.95 -4.22
C THR A 108 -3.14 -7.97 -5.32
N ALA A 109 -3.95 -7.62 -6.33
CA ALA A 109 -4.20 -8.49 -7.48
C ALA A 109 -2.90 -8.80 -8.24
N ILE A 110 -2.04 -7.80 -8.47
CA ILE A 110 -0.70 -7.95 -9.07
C ILE A 110 0.18 -8.86 -8.22
N ALA A 111 0.08 -8.78 -6.88
CA ALA A 111 0.85 -9.64 -6.00
C ALA A 111 0.47 -11.13 -6.12
N VAL A 112 -0.82 -11.42 -6.29
CA VAL A 112 -1.39 -12.78 -6.21
C VAL A 112 -1.61 -13.43 -7.58
N LEU A 113 -1.96 -12.67 -8.61
CA LEU A 113 -2.44 -13.18 -9.90
C LEU A 113 -1.41 -13.10 -11.05
N TRP A 114 -0.27 -12.44 -10.84
CA TRP A 114 0.79 -12.27 -11.85
C TRP A 114 2.15 -12.70 -11.29
#